data_AF-A0A522N3X3-F1
#
_entry.id   AF-A0A522N3X3-F1
#
_cell.length_a   1.000
_cell.length_b   1.000
_cell.length_c   1.000
_cell.angle_alpha   90.00
_cell.angle_beta   90.00
_cell.angle_gamma   90.00
#
_symmetry.space_group_name_H-M   'P 1'
#
loop_
_entity.id
_entity.type
_entity.pdbx_description
1 polymer ?
#
loop_
_entity_poly.entity_id
_entity_poly.type
_entity_poly.pdbx_seq_one_letter_code
_entity_poly.pdbx_strand_id
1 'polypeptide(L)'
;MMPPGYIVGHGVDAVDIADCSRLMMLAAGKHLDRYFTATELADIGQDARHVERLAGRLAIKEAMLKALGVGWGDGVAFTDVETVSKDSGAPAVVLHRRLSVLEKERSIGRWLVSMSHTNSVAVASVIGVAT
;
A
#
# COMPACT_ATOMS: atom_id res chain seq x y z
N MET A 1 -13.51 -11.13 25.85
CA MET A 1 -12.37 -11.49 24.97
C MET A 1 -12.93 -11.72 23.58
N MET A 2 -12.42 -11.04 22.55
CA MET A 2 -12.87 -11.27 21.17
C MET A 2 -12.33 -12.63 20.68
N PRO A 3 -13.08 -13.40 19.88
CA PRO A 3 -12.62 -14.69 19.35
C PRO A 3 -11.47 -14.47 18.35
N PRO A 4 -10.46 -15.36 18.27
CA PRO A 4 -9.36 -15.23 17.31
C PRO A 4 -9.87 -15.10 15.87
N GLY A 5 -9.17 -14.31 15.05
CA GLY A 5 -9.53 -14.10 13.64
C GLY A 5 -10.58 -13.00 13.38
N TYR A 6 -10.88 -12.14 14.35
CA TYR A 6 -11.76 -10.98 14.11
C TYR A 6 -11.05 -9.87 13.32
N ILE A 7 -11.85 -9.04 12.64
CA ILE A 7 -11.35 -7.90 11.86
C ILE A 7 -11.04 -6.74 12.81
N VAL A 8 -9.80 -6.27 12.78
CA VAL A 8 -9.32 -5.12 13.57
C VAL A 8 -9.45 -3.81 12.78
N GLY A 9 -9.35 -3.88 11.46
CA GLY A 9 -9.44 -2.71 10.58
C GLY A 9 -9.63 -3.10 9.12
N HIS A 10 -10.24 -2.20 8.36
CA HIS A 10 -10.45 -2.34 6.93
C HIS A 10 -10.21 -0.98 6.26
N GLY A 11 -9.52 -1.01 5.13
CA GLY A 11 -9.33 0.16 4.29
C GLY A 11 -9.50 -0.21 2.83
N VAL A 12 -10.11 0.72 2.09
CA VAL A 12 -10.26 0.64 0.64
C VAL A 12 -9.78 1.97 0.06
N ASP A 13 -9.07 1.88 -1.06
CA ASP A 13 -8.69 3.07 -1.80
C ASP A 13 -8.71 2.82 -3.31
N ALA A 14 -8.97 3.90 -4.06
CA ALA A 14 -8.99 3.90 -5.51
C ALA A 14 -8.18 5.08 -6.04
N VAL A 15 -7.24 4.79 -6.93
CA VAL A 15 -6.33 5.74 -7.55
C VAL A 15 -6.66 5.85 -9.04
N ASP A 16 -6.94 7.06 -9.50
CA ASP A 16 -7.02 7.35 -10.93
C ASP A 16 -5.62 7.28 -11.56
N ILE A 17 -5.49 6.51 -12.62
CA ILE A 17 -4.20 6.21 -13.26
C ILE A 17 -3.67 7.43 -14.02
N ALA A 18 -4.54 8.29 -14.56
CA ALA A 18 -4.10 9.51 -15.24
C ALA A 18 -3.57 10.55 -14.24
N ASP A 19 -4.23 10.70 -13.09
CA ASP A 19 -3.73 11.55 -12.01
C ASP A 19 -2.44 10.99 -11.40
N CYS A 20 -2.35 9.67 -11.22
CA CYS A 20 -1.12 9.02 -10.81
C CYS A 20 0.00 9.33 -11.82
N SER A 21 -0.24 9.15 -13.13
CA SER A 21 0.72 9.48 -14.18
C SER A 21 1.22 10.92 -14.07
N ARG A 22 0.29 11.87 -13.93
CA ARG A 22 0.61 13.30 -13.79
C ARG A 22 1.43 13.57 -12.53
N LEU A 23 1.06 12.99 -11.39
CA LEU A 23 1.81 13.09 -10.15
C LEU A 23 3.22 12.51 -10.29
N MET A 24 3.34 11.35 -10.92
CA MET A 24 4.63 10.67 -11.12
C MET A 24 5.52 11.43 -12.11
N MET A 25 4.97 12.09 -13.13
CA MET A 25 5.74 12.98 -14.00
C MET A 25 6.27 14.22 -13.25
N LEU A 26 5.43 14.84 -12.42
CA LEU A 26 5.85 15.97 -11.58
C LEU A 26 6.87 15.53 -10.51
N ALA A 27 6.71 14.32 -9.99
CA ALA A 27 7.59 13.70 -9.00
C ALA A 27 8.86 13.08 -9.61
N ALA A 28 8.91 12.76 -10.90
CA ALA A 28 10.12 12.27 -11.57
C ALA A 28 11.24 13.33 -11.56
N GLY A 29 10.89 14.61 -11.41
CA GLY A 29 11.83 15.69 -11.08
C GLY A 29 12.03 15.96 -9.58
N LYS A 30 11.25 15.33 -8.69
CA LYS A 30 11.15 15.64 -7.25
C LYS A 30 11.07 14.44 -6.28
N HIS A 31 11.52 13.28 -6.73
CA HIS A 31 11.80 12.03 -5.99
C HIS A 31 10.59 11.10 -5.74
N LEU A 32 10.51 10.01 -6.53
CA LEU A 32 9.59 8.89 -6.32
C LEU A 32 9.83 8.12 -5.01
N ASP A 33 11.04 8.26 -4.44
CA ASP A 33 11.45 7.66 -3.17
C ASP A 33 10.63 8.11 -1.96
N ARG A 34 9.85 9.19 -2.08
CA ARG A 34 8.90 9.63 -1.05
C ARG A 34 7.67 8.73 -0.97
N TYR A 35 7.33 8.07 -2.08
CA TYR A 35 6.14 7.24 -2.21
C TYR A 35 6.49 5.75 -2.14
N PHE A 36 7.61 5.36 -2.76
CA PHE A 36 7.98 3.97 -2.96
C PHE A 36 9.37 3.66 -2.39
N THR A 37 9.53 2.48 -1.79
CA THR A 37 10.85 2.02 -1.35
C THR A 37 11.75 1.73 -2.57
N ALA A 38 13.07 1.67 -2.34
CA ALA A 38 13.99 1.26 -3.40
C ALA A 38 13.68 -0.15 -3.94
N THR A 39 13.25 -1.07 -3.07
CA THR A 39 12.82 -2.42 -3.45
C THR A 39 11.59 -2.37 -4.36
N GLU A 40 10.58 -1.56 -4.01
CA GLU A 40 9.39 -1.40 -4.83
C GLU A 40 9.74 -0.84 -6.21
N LEU A 41 10.56 0.21 -6.27
CA LEU A 41 10.97 0.81 -7.54
C LEU A 41 11.81 -0.14 -8.41
N ALA A 42 12.61 -1.01 -7.80
CA ALA A 42 13.37 -2.04 -8.51
C ALA A 42 12.47 -3.16 -9.07
N ASP A 43 11.41 -3.52 -8.33
CA ASP A 43 10.42 -4.52 -8.76
C ASP A 43 9.46 -3.98 -9.83
N ILE A 44 9.22 -2.66 -9.84
CA ILE A 44 8.40 -2.01 -10.86
C ILE A 44 9.23 -1.85 -12.14
N GLY A 45 9.01 -2.76 -13.09
CA GLY A 45 9.58 -2.65 -14.43
C GLY A 45 9.25 -1.31 -15.12
N GLN A 46 10.02 -0.93 -16.13
CA GLN A 46 9.87 0.33 -16.88
C GLN A 46 9.08 0.15 -18.20
N ASP A 47 8.20 -0.86 -18.25
CA ASP A 47 7.38 -1.17 -19.42
C ASP A 47 6.09 -0.33 -19.50
N ALA A 48 5.25 -0.59 -20.50
CA ALA A 48 3.99 0.13 -20.70
C ALA A 48 3.02 0.06 -19.50
N ARG A 49 3.20 -0.91 -18.58
CA ARG A 49 2.37 -1.07 -17.37
C ARG A 49 2.97 -0.40 -16.13
N HIS A 50 4.02 0.40 -16.31
CA HIS A 50 4.76 1.03 -15.21
C HIS A 50 3.86 1.89 -14.33
N VAL A 51 3.02 2.74 -14.95
CA VAL A 51 2.14 3.65 -14.22
C VAL A 51 1.03 2.89 -13.49
N GLU A 52 0.45 1.87 -14.10
CA GLU A 52 -0.59 1.04 -13.47
C GLU A 52 -0.04 0.31 -12.23
N ARG A 53 1.20 -0.17 -12.29
CA ARG A 53 1.86 -0.78 -11.12
C ARG A 53 2.12 0.23 -10.01
N LEU A 54 2.54 1.46 -10.34
CA LEU A 54 2.70 2.53 -9.35
C LEU A 54 1.36 2.90 -8.72
N ALA A 55 0.31 3.06 -9.53
CA ALA A 55 -1.04 3.37 -9.06
C ALA A 55 -1.59 2.27 -8.14
N GLY A 56 -1.41 0.99 -8.49
CA GLY A 56 -1.81 -0.14 -7.66
C GLY A 56 -1.11 -0.15 -6.30
N ARG A 57 0.20 0.14 -6.26
CA ARG A 57 0.94 0.26 -4.99
C ARG A 57 0.50 1.46 -4.18
N LEU A 58 0.23 2.60 -4.82
CA LEU A 58 -0.30 3.78 -4.13
C LEU A 58 -1.66 3.48 -3.49
N ALA A 59 -2.56 2.80 -4.22
CA ALA A 59 -3.84 2.36 -3.69
C ALA A 59 -3.67 1.40 -2.49
N ILE A 60 -2.72 0.45 -2.56
CA ILE A 60 -2.42 -0.45 -1.43
C ILE A 60 -1.93 0.35 -0.20
N LYS A 61 -1.04 1.32 -0.42
CA LYS A 61 -0.50 2.17 0.65
C LYS A 61 -1.62 2.97 1.33
N GLU A 62 -2.48 3.62 0.56
CA GLU A 62 -3.60 4.39 1.12
C GLU A 62 -4.64 3.51 1.81
N ALA A 63 -4.99 2.36 1.21
CA ALA A 63 -5.88 1.38 1.84
C ALA A 63 -5.30 0.87 3.17
N MET A 64 -3.99 0.66 3.26
CA MET A 64 -3.32 0.26 4.50
C MET A 64 -3.40 1.35 5.57
N LEU A 65 -3.10 2.61 5.21
CA LEU A 65 -3.21 3.74 6.15
C LEU A 65 -4.64 3.87 6.71
N LYS A 66 -5.66 3.72 5.85
CA LYS A 66 -7.07 3.68 6.26
C LYS A 66 -7.40 2.52 7.18
N ALA A 67 -6.91 1.31 6.89
CA ALA A 67 -7.12 0.14 7.73
C ALA A 67 -6.49 0.32 9.14
N LEU A 68 -5.37 1.03 9.21
CA LEU A 68 -4.72 1.42 10.47
C LEU A 68 -5.34 2.68 11.10
N GLY A 69 -6.27 3.37 10.43
CA GLY A 69 -6.87 4.61 10.92
C GLY A 69 -5.86 5.74 11.12
N VAL A 70 -4.82 5.79 10.30
CA VAL A 70 -3.81 6.86 10.29
C VAL A 70 -3.78 7.57 8.94
N GLY A 71 -3.27 8.79 8.91
CA GLY A 71 -3.02 9.55 7.68
C GLY A 71 -1.53 9.57 7.31
N TRP A 72 -1.25 10.06 6.11
CA TRP A 72 0.12 10.46 5.74
C TRP A 72 0.48 11.77 6.46
N GLY A 73 1.73 11.89 6.93
CA GLY A 73 2.18 13.00 7.77
C GLY A 73 2.41 12.60 9.23
N ASP A 74 2.85 13.54 10.07
CA ASP A 74 3.05 13.36 11.52
C ASP A 74 3.84 12.09 11.92
N GLY A 75 4.91 11.80 11.17
CA GLY A 75 5.78 10.65 11.43
C GLY A 75 5.42 9.37 10.67
N VAL A 76 4.42 9.39 9.80
CA VAL A 76 4.07 8.32 8.85
C VAL A 76 4.42 8.74 7.43
N ALA A 77 5.20 7.92 6.73
CA ALA A 77 5.47 8.09 5.30
C ALA A 77 4.85 6.95 4.47
N PHE A 78 4.65 7.19 3.17
CA PHE A 78 4.19 6.14 2.24
C PHE A 78 5.17 4.96 2.15
N THR A 79 6.46 5.21 2.33
CA THR A 79 7.48 4.16 2.40
C THR A 79 7.42 3.31 3.67
N ASP A 80 6.57 3.67 4.65
CA ASP A 80 6.28 2.78 5.78
C ASP A 80 5.36 1.63 5.44
N VAL A 81 4.72 1.68 4.27
CA VAL A 81 3.96 0.57 3.72
C VAL A 81 4.68 0.10 2.47
N GLU A 82 5.42 -1.00 2.57
CA GLU A 82 6.12 -1.59 1.44
C GLU A 82 5.30 -2.73 0.84
N THR A 83 4.98 -2.62 -0.45
CA THR A 83 4.31 -3.71 -1.17
C THR A 83 5.34 -4.71 -1.67
N VAL A 84 5.13 -5.99 -1.38
CA VAL A 84 5.96 -7.10 -1.87
C VAL A 84 5.11 -8.10 -2.65
N SER A 85 5.69 -8.75 -3.64
CA SER A 85 5.02 -9.78 -4.42
C SER A 85 5.31 -11.16 -3.81
N LYS A 86 4.27 -11.96 -3.56
CA LYS A 86 4.46 -13.38 -3.21
C LYS A 86 4.84 -14.18 -4.45
N ASP A 87 5.35 -15.40 -4.25
CA ASP A 87 5.62 -16.36 -5.34
C ASP A 87 4.39 -16.64 -6.21
N SER A 88 3.19 -16.54 -5.63
CA SER A 88 1.92 -16.67 -6.36
C SER A 88 1.54 -15.45 -7.22
N GLY A 89 2.32 -14.37 -7.16
CA GLY A 89 2.00 -13.06 -7.76
C GLY A 89 1.02 -12.22 -6.94
N ALA A 90 0.49 -12.73 -5.83
CA ALA A 90 -0.41 -11.96 -4.97
C ALA A 90 0.36 -10.89 -4.16
N PRO A 91 -0.19 -9.67 -4.00
CA PRO A 91 0.47 -8.65 -3.19
C PRO A 91 0.46 -9.01 -1.70
N ALA A 92 1.52 -8.63 -1.02
CA ALA A 92 1.64 -8.58 0.43
C ALA A 92 2.21 -7.23 0.83
N VAL A 93 2.21 -6.96 2.13
CA VAL A 93 2.63 -5.70 2.72
C VAL A 93 3.57 -5.97 3.88
N VAL A 94 4.63 -5.18 3.95
CA VAL A 94 5.54 -5.10 5.09
C VAL A 94 5.43 -3.69 5.65
N LEU A 95 5.15 -3.59 6.95
CA LEU A 95 5.07 -2.32 7.64
C LEU A 95 6.41 -1.98 8.30
N HIS A 96 6.78 -0.70 8.22
CA HIS A 96 8.03 -0.19 8.79
C HIS A 96 7.76 0.88 9.86
N ARG A 97 8.82 1.19 10.62
CA ARG A 97 8.86 2.29 11.62
C ARG A 97 7.60 2.34 12.51
N ARG A 98 6.85 3.44 12.50
CA ARG A 98 5.68 3.65 13.37
C ARG A 98 4.55 2.66 13.06
N LEU A 99 4.39 2.26 11.80
CA LEU A 99 3.29 1.38 11.39
C LEU A 99 3.48 -0.06 11.88
N SER A 100 4.72 -0.56 11.94
CA SER A 100 5.00 -1.90 12.51
C SER A 100 4.79 -1.95 14.03
N VAL A 101 4.98 -0.81 14.72
CA VAL A 101 4.63 -0.69 16.14
C VAL A 101 3.11 -0.70 16.32
N LEU A 102 2.37 0.06 15.50
CA LEU A 102 0.89 0.07 15.53
C LEU A 102 0.28 -1.31 15.27
N GLU A 103 0.82 -2.05 14.31
CA GLU A 103 0.38 -3.42 14.00
C GLU A 103 0.43 -4.31 15.26
N LYS A 104 1.53 -4.26 16.00
CA LYS A 104 1.72 -5.01 17.24
C LYS A 104 0.83 -4.52 18.37
N GLU A 105 0.76 -3.20 18.57
CA GLU A 105 -0.10 -2.57 19.59
C GLU A 105 -1.57 -2.96 19.40
N ARG A 106 -2.01 -3.13 18.15
CA ARG A 106 -3.38 -3.52 17.81
C ARG A 106 -3.59 -5.03 17.69
N SER A 107 -2.59 -5.84 18.06
CA SER A 107 -2.65 -7.31 17.99
C SER A 107 -3.06 -7.83 16.61
N ILE A 108 -2.59 -7.18 15.53
CA ILE A 108 -2.86 -7.62 14.16
C ILE A 108 -1.84 -8.70 13.82
N GLY A 109 -2.33 -9.93 13.58
CA GLY A 109 -1.49 -11.07 13.23
C GLY A 109 -1.32 -11.27 11.73
N ARG A 110 -2.24 -10.73 10.92
CA ARG A 110 -2.23 -10.91 9.46
C ARG A 110 -2.93 -9.76 8.72
N TRP A 111 -2.36 -9.41 7.56
CA TRP A 111 -3.02 -8.59 6.55
C TRP A 111 -3.55 -9.42 5.38
N LEU A 112 -4.80 -9.16 4.99
CA LEU A 112 -5.38 -9.59 3.71
C LEU A 112 -5.32 -8.41 2.75
N VAL A 113 -4.63 -8.57 1.64
CA VAL A 113 -4.43 -7.51 0.64
C VAL A 113 -4.95 -8.01 -0.70
N SER A 114 -5.77 -7.20 -1.35
CA SER A 114 -6.23 -7.42 -2.71
C SER A 114 -6.12 -6.13 -3.50
N MET A 115 -5.69 -6.23 -4.76
CA MET A 115 -5.58 -5.10 -5.67
C MET A 115 -6.06 -5.54 -7.04
N SER A 116 -6.81 -4.67 -7.70
CA SER A 116 -7.23 -4.82 -9.08
C SER A 116 -7.03 -3.50 -9.79
N HIS A 117 -6.89 -3.54 -11.12
CA HIS A 117 -6.83 -2.33 -11.90
C HIS A 117 -7.44 -2.54 -13.28
N THR A 118 -7.85 -1.44 -13.87
CA THR A 118 -8.19 -1.31 -15.28
C THR A 118 -7.12 -0.46 -15.97
N ASN A 119 -7.44 0.12 -17.11
CA ASN A 119 -6.63 1.14 -17.75
C ASN A 119 -6.82 2.54 -17.14
N SER A 120 -7.88 2.77 -16.35
CA SER A 120 -8.20 4.10 -15.80
C SER A 120 -8.10 4.18 -14.28
N VAL A 121 -8.33 3.08 -13.57
CA VAL A 121 -8.36 3.06 -12.10
C VAL A 121 -7.63 1.84 -11.54
N ALA A 122 -6.89 2.04 -10.46
CA ALA A 122 -6.39 0.98 -9.60
C ALA A 122 -7.12 1.04 -8.25
N VAL A 123 -7.56 -0.10 -7.74
CA VAL A 123 -8.29 -0.22 -6.47
C VAL A 123 -7.61 -1.24 -5.57
N ALA A 124 -7.53 -0.94 -4.27
CA ALA A 124 -7.02 -1.86 -3.27
C ALA A 124 -7.94 -1.98 -2.07
N SER A 125 -7.96 -3.16 -1.47
CA SER A 125 -8.63 -3.45 -0.20
C SER A 125 -7.65 -4.15 0.73
N VAL A 126 -7.56 -3.65 1.97
CA VAL A 126 -6.67 -4.15 3.02
C VAL A 126 -7.48 -4.43 4.28
N ILE A 127 -7.39 -5.66 4.82
CA ILE A 127 -8.07 -6.08 6.05
C ILE A 127 -7.01 -6.56 7.06
N GLY A 128 -7.02 -5.98 8.26
CA GLY A 128 -6.22 -6.43 9.39
C GLY A 128 -7.01 -7.44 10.23
N VAL A 129 -6.43 -8.62 10.43
CA VAL A 129 -7.02 -9.72 11.20
C VAL A 129 -6.22 -9.91 12.48
N ALA A 130 -6.91 -9.99 13.61
CA ALA A 130 -6.28 -10.21 14.91
C ALA A 130 -5.60 -11.59 14.97
N THR A 131 -4.49 -11.65 15.73
CA THR A 131 -3.80 -12.90 16.07
C THR A 131 -4.67 -13.85 16.89
#